data_AF-A0A2T0JZY1-F1
#
_entry.id   AF-A0A2T0JZY1-F1
#
_cell.length_a   1.000
_cell.length_b   1.000
_cell.length_c   1.000
_cell.angle_alpha   90.00
_cell.angle_beta   90.00
_cell.angle_gamma   90.00
#
_symmetry.space_group_name_H-M   'P 1'
#
loop_
_entity.id
_entity.type
_entity.pdbx_description
1 polymer ?
#
loop_
_entity_poly.entity_id
_entity_poly.type
_entity_poly.pdbx_seq_one_letter_code
_entity_poly.pdbx_strand_id
1 'polypeptide(L)'
;MSAPRTVYDAVLHAARDVTKLGCALDAEMLGTALLGSVYAVALDDRAEAVRDFVGRFLTATTDPDSPATTTIREVFAALVPDADGAAVVGHAPDAPVWAAQLGRVRPTGCWAYGDVYGDQTSYLVTFAYDDGSDGGPDHAVVALVDHNIGITKDVFVATSAGTLLDQVREICAGDELTWFRSEDPGRLRDEVGRHLRVTDELGDLPADGSLATDRALAAARISLLPAVTTPPLAEPAGPDGTDLVRDFLAAPEAVRFELPTGSTVTPDGASLDFCLGLVLDHAMTLPGGDPLRWSPAVAGLFLLDWVHRRAVLDLDDAAMMPRVVRAWSAYATRRRGLPEAAAQEIETAMEELIPEFARLYTTGERRSPATAAVAQLIAEGVDPSDSAAIDAWLEANRDE
;
A
#
# COMPACT_ATOMS: atom_id res chain seq x y z
N MET A 1 35.08 21.86 -13.58
CA MET A 1 33.70 21.87 -14.10
C MET A 1 32.92 22.86 -13.25
N SER A 2 32.20 23.81 -13.87
CA SER A 2 31.32 24.74 -13.13
C SER A 2 30.12 23.99 -12.56
N ALA A 3 29.61 24.43 -11.41
CA ALA A 3 28.39 23.89 -10.82
C ALA A 3 27.19 24.01 -11.79
N PRO A 4 26.26 23.04 -11.80
CA PRO A 4 25.08 23.08 -12.66
C PRO A 4 24.24 24.33 -12.34
N ARG A 5 23.77 25.03 -13.38
CA ARG A 5 23.02 26.29 -13.25
C ARG A 5 21.51 26.06 -13.23
N THR A 6 21.06 24.92 -13.76
CA THR A 6 19.67 24.47 -13.75
C THR A 6 19.58 23.00 -13.32
N VAL A 7 18.37 22.54 -12.98
CA VAL A 7 18.11 21.12 -12.70
C VAL A 7 18.40 20.26 -13.94
N TYR A 8 18.14 20.77 -15.14
CA TYR A 8 18.44 20.08 -16.40
C TYR A 8 19.95 19.92 -16.61
N ASP A 9 20.77 20.93 -16.29
CA ASP A 9 22.23 20.80 -16.35
C ASP A 9 22.74 19.72 -15.38
N ALA A 10 22.10 19.58 -14.21
CA ALA A 10 22.44 18.52 -13.27
C ALA A 10 22.11 17.13 -13.84
N VAL A 11 20.94 16.97 -14.47
CA VAL A 11 20.56 15.74 -15.19
C VAL A 11 21.55 15.43 -16.31
N LEU A 12 21.86 16.39 -17.17
CA LEU A 12 22.81 16.21 -18.28
C LEU A 12 24.22 15.87 -17.76
N HIS A 13 24.64 16.50 -16.67
CA HIS A 13 25.92 16.20 -16.04
C HIS A 13 25.98 14.79 -15.46
N ALA A 14 24.88 14.32 -14.87
CA ALA A 14 24.76 12.96 -14.34
C ALA A 14 24.68 11.91 -15.46
N ALA A 15 24.00 12.24 -16.57
CA ALA A 15 23.84 11.37 -17.73
C ALA A 15 24.99 11.45 -18.75
N ARG A 16 26.08 12.18 -18.47
CA ARG A 16 27.19 12.42 -19.41
C ARG A 16 27.84 11.16 -20.01
N ASP A 17 27.76 10.05 -19.27
CA ASP A 17 28.35 8.76 -19.63
C ASP A 17 27.31 7.76 -20.17
N VAL A 18 26.07 8.20 -20.42
CA VAL A 18 24.97 7.33 -20.91
C VAL A 18 25.34 6.58 -22.19
N THR A 19 26.10 7.21 -23.08
CA THR A 19 26.54 6.59 -24.35
C THR A 19 27.55 5.46 -24.18
N LYS A 20 28.12 5.31 -22.97
CA LYS A 20 29.08 4.24 -22.63
C LYS A 20 28.42 3.01 -22.03
N LEU A 21 27.10 3.04 -21.80
CA LEU A 21 26.35 1.91 -21.28
C LEU A 21 26.31 0.77 -22.29
N GLY A 22 26.23 -0.46 -21.77
CA GLY A 22 26.33 -1.67 -22.58
C GLY A 22 25.00 -2.10 -23.21
N CYS A 23 23.87 -1.73 -22.60
CA CYS A 23 22.55 -2.15 -23.05
C CYS A 23 21.44 -1.13 -22.72
N ALA A 24 20.26 -1.33 -23.29
CA ALA A 24 19.10 -0.47 -23.10
C ALA A 24 18.58 -0.49 -21.65
N LEU A 25 18.57 -1.66 -21.00
CA LEU A 25 18.15 -1.80 -19.61
C LEU A 25 18.98 -0.92 -18.68
N ASP A 26 20.31 -0.92 -18.82
CA ASP A 26 21.19 -0.06 -18.01
C ASP A 26 20.87 1.43 -18.21
N ALA A 27 20.56 1.82 -19.45
CA ALA A 27 20.20 3.19 -19.78
C ALA A 27 18.83 3.59 -19.20
N GLU A 28 17.84 2.70 -19.27
CA GLU A 28 16.54 2.88 -18.64
C GLU A 28 16.63 2.91 -17.11
N MET A 29 17.50 2.09 -16.51
CA MET A 29 17.80 2.11 -15.07
C MET A 29 18.48 3.43 -14.63
N LEU A 30 19.44 3.93 -15.41
CA LEU A 30 20.00 5.26 -15.19
C LEU A 30 18.92 6.34 -15.29
N GLY A 31 18.07 6.27 -16.32
CA GLY A 31 17.01 7.23 -16.56
C GLY A 31 15.98 7.28 -15.42
N THR A 32 15.50 6.11 -14.97
CA THR A 32 14.54 6.04 -13.86
C THR A 32 15.14 6.56 -12.56
N ALA A 33 16.41 6.25 -12.27
CA ALA A 33 17.07 6.76 -11.07
C ALA A 33 17.16 8.31 -11.05
N LEU A 34 17.37 8.93 -12.21
CA LEU A 34 17.36 10.40 -12.33
C LEU A 34 15.96 10.97 -12.11
N LEU A 35 14.94 10.35 -12.70
CA LEU A 35 13.55 10.76 -12.53
C LEU A 35 13.03 10.50 -11.12
N GLY A 36 13.58 9.52 -10.41
CA GLY A 36 13.20 9.20 -9.04
C GLY A 36 13.48 10.32 -8.05
N SER A 37 14.47 11.18 -8.32
CA SER A 37 14.69 12.39 -7.52
C SER A 37 13.56 13.40 -7.66
N VAL A 38 12.98 13.52 -8.86
CA VAL A 38 11.81 14.38 -9.11
C VAL A 38 10.58 13.81 -8.43
N TYR A 39 10.37 12.50 -8.56
CA TYR A 39 9.27 11.78 -7.91
C TYR A 39 9.31 11.92 -6.38
N ALA A 40 10.49 11.77 -5.78
CA ALA A 40 10.65 11.80 -4.32
C ALA A 40 10.36 13.16 -3.69
N VAL A 41 10.65 14.27 -4.39
CA VAL A 41 10.50 15.63 -3.85
C VAL A 41 9.17 16.29 -4.22
N ALA A 42 8.40 15.70 -5.13
CA ALA A 42 7.08 16.20 -5.49
C ALA A 42 6.11 16.03 -4.32
N LEU A 43 5.29 17.07 -4.08
CA LEU A 43 4.39 17.16 -2.93
C LEU A 43 2.99 16.62 -3.24
N ASP A 44 2.53 16.81 -4.49
CA ASP A 44 1.23 16.39 -4.99
C ASP A 44 1.40 15.79 -6.39
N ASP A 45 0.51 14.84 -6.76
CA ASP A 45 0.51 14.06 -8.02
C ASP A 45 1.92 13.84 -8.61
N ARG A 46 2.67 12.93 -7.98
CA ARG A 46 4.08 12.68 -8.34
C ARG A 46 4.26 12.18 -9.76
N ALA A 47 3.27 11.44 -10.27
CA ALA A 47 3.31 10.95 -11.65
C ALA A 47 3.15 12.12 -12.63
N GLU A 48 2.25 13.07 -12.38
CA GLU A 48 2.15 14.31 -13.14
C GLU A 48 3.42 15.15 -13.03
N ALA A 49 3.99 15.32 -11.84
CA ALA A 49 5.22 16.07 -11.66
C ALA A 49 6.40 15.52 -12.49
N VAL A 50 6.54 14.20 -12.57
CA VAL A 50 7.55 13.55 -13.43
C VAL A 50 7.25 13.76 -14.92
N ARG A 51 6.00 13.62 -15.35
CA ARG A 51 5.58 13.86 -16.75
C ARG A 51 5.87 15.29 -17.19
N ASP A 52 5.51 16.26 -16.36
CA ASP A 52 5.75 17.68 -16.58
C ASP A 52 7.24 18.01 -16.62
N PHE A 53 8.03 17.39 -15.74
CA PHE A 53 9.49 17.55 -15.74
C PHE A 53 10.09 17.03 -17.04
N VAL A 54 9.71 15.82 -17.48
CA VAL A 54 10.20 15.24 -18.74
C VAL A 54 9.79 16.11 -19.92
N GLY A 55 8.54 16.57 -20.02
CA GLY A 55 8.10 17.39 -21.15
C GLY A 55 8.87 18.73 -21.24
N ARG A 56 9.10 19.37 -20.09
CA ARG A 56 9.93 20.59 -20.04
C ARG A 56 11.40 20.32 -20.34
N PHE A 57 11.95 19.19 -19.88
CA PHE A 57 13.32 18.78 -20.20
C PHE A 57 13.50 18.55 -21.71
N LEU A 58 12.58 17.80 -22.34
CA LEU A 58 12.62 17.53 -23.78
C LEU A 58 12.52 18.81 -24.60
N THR A 59 11.67 19.76 -24.17
CA THR A 59 11.54 21.07 -24.79
C THR A 59 12.82 21.90 -24.65
N ALA A 60 13.38 21.98 -23.44
CA ALA A 60 14.57 22.77 -23.16
C ALA A 60 15.84 22.23 -23.84
N THR A 61 15.85 20.96 -24.22
CA THR A 61 16.99 20.28 -24.83
C THR A 61 16.79 19.98 -26.32
N THR A 62 15.83 20.65 -26.97
CA THR A 62 15.42 20.41 -28.37
C THR A 62 16.58 20.42 -29.36
N ASP A 63 17.56 21.30 -29.17
CA ASP A 63 18.80 21.37 -29.93
C ASP A 63 19.96 20.79 -29.09
N PRO A 64 20.17 19.46 -29.10
CA PRO A 64 21.15 18.82 -28.25
C PRO A 64 22.56 19.21 -28.67
N ASP A 65 23.37 19.59 -27.69
CA ASP A 65 24.76 20.01 -27.85
C ASP A 65 25.76 18.85 -27.78
N SER A 66 25.30 17.65 -27.41
CA SER A 66 26.12 16.46 -27.26
C SER A 66 25.36 15.16 -27.56
N PRO A 67 26.06 14.07 -27.95
CA PRO A 67 25.45 12.76 -28.10
C PRO A 67 24.80 12.24 -26.81
N ALA A 68 25.35 12.58 -25.64
CA ALA A 68 24.78 12.23 -24.35
C ALA A 68 23.43 12.92 -24.12
N THR A 69 23.32 14.21 -24.48
CA THR A 69 22.06 14.98 -24.44
C THR A 69 21.00 14.32 -25.33
N THR A 70 21.35 13.93 -26.55
CA THR A 70 20.41 13.23 -27.45
C THR A 70 19.97 11.89 -26.88
N THR A 71 20.93 11.11 -26.37
CA THR A 71 20.67 9.75 -25.84
C THR A 71 19.77 9.79 -24.60
N ILE A 72 20.01 10.71 -23.65
CA ILE A 72 19.16 10.79 -22.45
C ILE A 72 17.74 11.27 -22.77
N ARG A 73 17.56 12.09 -23.82
CA ARG A 73 16.22 12.46 -24.30
C ARG A 73 15.45 11.23 -24.81
N GLU A 74 16.10 10.36 -25.58
CA GLU A 74 15.50 9.09 -26.04
C GLU A 74 15.12 8.20 -24.85
N VAL A 75 16.00 8.07 -23.85
CA VAL A 75 15.72 7.30 -22.62
C VAL A 75 14.51 7.86 -21.87
N PHE A 76 14.45 9.17 -21.65
CA PHE A 76 13.31 9.78 -20.94
C PHE A 76 12.00 9.67 -21.73
N ALA A 77 12.04 9.82 -23.04
CA ALA A 77 10.87 9.62 -23.90
C ALA A 77 10.38 8.16 -23.86
N ALA A 78 11.27 7.18 -23.75
CA ALA A 78 10.89 5.77 -23.61
C ALA A 78 10.32 5.44 -22.23
N LEU A 79 10.85 6.04 -21.16
CA LEU A 79 10.37 5.84 -19.78
C LEU A 79 9.04 6.54 -19.50
N VAL A 80 8.80 7.69 -20.13
CA VAL A 80 7.61 8.52 -19.90
C VAL A 80 6.98 8.89 -21.26
N PRO A 81 6.39 7.91 -21.97
CA PRO A 81 5.94 8.08 -23.36
C PRO A 81 4.74 9.02 -23.52
N ASP A 82 4.06 9.34 -22.42
CA ASP A 82 2.92 10.26 -22.36
C ASP A 82 3.31 11.70 -21.99
N ALA A 83 4.59 11.98 -21.76
CA ALA A 83 5.08 13.35 -21.56
C ALA A 83 5.05 14.16 -22.86
N ASP A 84 4.80 15.47 -22.73
CA ASP A 84 4.79 16.39 -23.88
C ASP A 84 6.11 16.35 -24.66
N GLY A 85 6.02 16.10 -25.96
CA GLY A 85 7.17 16.02 -26.85
C GLY A 85 7.87 14.65 -26.87
N ALA A 86 7.51 13.69 -26.02
CA ALA A 86 8.11 12.35 -26.03
C ALA A 86 7.90 11.64 -27.39
N ALA A 87 6.68 11.71 -27.94
CA ALA A 87 6.32 11.05 -29.20
C ALA A 87 7.07 11.56 -30.45
N VAL A 88 7.72 12.73 -30.37
CA VAL A 88 8.50 13.30 -31.49
C VAL A 88 10.01 13.15 -31.30
N VAL A 89 10.46 12.58 -30.17
CA VAL A 89 11.86 12.22 -29.98
C VAL A 89 12.16 11.02 -30.89
N GLY A 90 12.94 11.27 -31.94
CA GLY A 90 13.40 10.24 -32.86
C GLY A 90 14.72 9.60 -32.44
N HIS A 91 15.08 8.52 -33.10
CA HIS A 91 16.38 7.87 -32.99
C HIS A 91 17.47 8.68 -33.68
N ALA A 92 18.55 9.00 -32.96
CA ALA A 92 19.71 9.62 -33.58
C ALA A 92 20.50 8.62 -34.46
N PRO A 93 20.99 9.04 -35.64
CA PRO A 93 21.79 8.15 -36.50
C PRO A 93 23.06 7.61 -35.85
N ASP A 94 23.67 8.42 -34.97
CA ASP A 94 24.90 8.10 -34.24
C ASP A 94 24.62 7.63 -32.79
N ALA A 95 23.38 7.23 -32.50
CA ALA A 95 23.02 6.69 -31.21
C ALA A 95 23.75 5.36 -30.94
N PRO A 96 23.98 5.01 -29.66
CA PRO A 96 24.41 3.66 -29.30
C PRO A 96 23.46 2.61 -29.88
N VAL A 97 23.99 1.45 -30.28
CA VAL A 97 23.21 0.36 -30.90
C VAL A 97 22.01 -0.07 -30.05
N TRP A 98 22.20 -0.09 -28.73
CA TRP A 98 21.15 -0.42 -27.77
C TRP A 98 20.00 0.57 -27.73
N ALA A 99 20.17 1.81 -28.22
CA ALA A 99 19.11 2.81 -28.18
C ALA A 99 17.87 2.30 -28.94
N ALA A 100 18.06 1.53 -30.01
CA ALA A 100 16.98 0.95 -30.80
C ALA A 100 16.12 -0.07 -30.01
N GLN A 101 16.59 -0.53 -28.85
CA GLN A 101 15.90 -1.46 -27.95
C GLN A 101 15.14 -0.76 -26.82
N LEU A 102 15.28 0.56 -26.64
CA LEU A 102 14.58 1.31 -25.60
C LEU A 102 13.06 1.08 -25.67
N GLY A 103 12.46 0.67 -24.55
CA GLY A 103 11.05 0.33 -24.46
C GLY A 103 10.58 -0.88 -25.29
N ARG A 104 11.45 -1.51 -26.10
CA ARG A 104 11.11 -2.68 -26.93
C ARG A 104 11.28 -3.97 -26.14
N VAL A 105 10.39 -4.14 -25.20
CA VAL A 105 10.41 -5.22 -24.22
C VAL A 105 9.04 -5.88 -24.17
N ARG A 106 9.02 -7.20 -23.95
CA ARG A 106 7.79 -7.99 -23.83
C ARG A 106 7.71 -8.68 -22.47
N PRO A 107 6.51 -8.78 -21.87
CA PRO A 107 6.33 -9.59 -20.68
C PRO A 107 6.54 -11.07 -21.01
N THR A 108 7.22 -11.79 -20.12
CA THR A 108 7.48 -13.23 -20.21
C THR A 108 6.69 -14.05 -19.21
N GLY A 109 6.14 -13.42 -18.17
CA GLY A 109 5.26 -14.05 -17.20
C GLY A 109 4.75 -13.08 -16.13
N CYS A 110 3.66 -13.45 -15.47
CA CYS A 110 2.97 -12.67 -14.45
C CYS A 110 2.58 -13.57 -13.27
N TRP A 111 2.90 -13.13 -12.06
CA TRP A 111 2.62 -13.84 -10.82
C TRP A 111 2.19 -12.87 -9.74
N ALA A 112 1.52 -13.43 -8.73
CA ALA A 112 1.21 -12.74 -7.50
C ALA A 112 1.55 -13.65 -6.32
N TYR A 113 2.02 -13.04 -5.24
CA TYR A 113 2.24 -13.71 -3.97
C TYR A 113 1.93 -12.75 -2.82
N GLY A 114 1.59 -13.29 -1.66
CA GLY A 114 1.19 -12.48 -0.51
C GLY A 114 1.00 -13.35 0.73
N ASP A 115 0.58 -12.71 1.81
CA ASP A 115 0.24 -13.40 3.04
C ASP A 115 -1.19 -13.98 2.98
N VAL A 116 -1.44 -15.01 3.80
CA VAL A 116 -2.74 -15.67 3.90
C VAL A 116 -3.83 -14.79 4.52
N TYR A 117 -3.46 -13.74 5.27
CA TYR A 117 -4.42 -12.81 5.84
C TYR A 117 -4.99 -11.86 4.78
N GLY A 118 -4.25 -11.62 3.70
CA GLY A 118 -4.60 -10.66 2.65
C GLY A 118 -4.24 -9.22 3.04
N ASP A 119 -3.20 -9.03 3.84
CA ASP A 119 -2.69 -7.70 4.18
C ASP A 119 -1.88 -7.11 3.04
N GLN A 120 -1.09 -7.94 2.37
CA GLN A 120 -0.16 -7.52 1.33
C GLN A 120 -0.22 -8.46 0.13
N THR A 121 0.04 -7.89 -1.05
CA THR A 121 0.22 -8.66 -2.28
C THR A 121 1.33 -8.04 -3.09
N SER A 122 2.34 -8.85 -3.39
CA SER A 122 3.38 -8.53 -4.35
C SER A 122 3.00 -9.05 -5.72
N TYR A 123 2.96 -8.15 -6.70
CA TYR A 123 2.76 -8.45 -8.10
C TYR A 123 4.10 -8.48 -8.81
N LEU A 124 4.42 -9.60 -9.47
CA LEU A 124 5.70 -9.81 -10.14
C LEU A 124 5.48 -10.03 -11.63
N VAL A 125 6.21 -9.28 -12.45
CA VAL A 125 6.20 -9.43 -13.90
C VAL A 125 7.63 -9.54 -14.40
N THR A 126 7.93 -10.60 -15.15
CA THR A 126 9.22 -10.75 -15.82
C THR A 126 9.15 -10.23 -17.25
N PHE A 127 10.29 -9.74 -17.75
CA PHE A 127 10.41 -9.10 -19.04
C PHE A 127 11.67 -9.56 -19.75
N ALA A 128 11.62 -9.56 -21.08
CA ALA A 128 12.75 -9.79 -21.94
C ALA A 128 12.73 -8.80 -23.12
N TYR A 129 13.91 -8.36 -23.55
CA TYR A 129 14.06 -7.63 -24.81
C TYR A 129 14.02 -8.61 -25.99
N ASP A 130 13.69 -8.08 -27.17
CA ASP A 130 13.76 -8.88 -28.40
C ASP A 130 15.21 -9.24 -28.75
N ASP A 131 16.13 -8.30 -28.52
CA ASP A 131 17.58 -8.54 -28.59
C ASP A 131 18.18 -8.47 -27.19
N GLY A 132 18.55 -9.62 -26.62
CA GLY A 132 19.16 -9.66 -25.28
C GLY A 132 20.60 -9.14 -25.21
N SER A 133 21.29 -8.99 -26.36
CA SER A 133 22.67 -8.48 -26.38
C SER A 133 22.71 -6.95 -26.26
N ASP A 134 21.86 -6.27 -27.02
CA ASP A 134 21.74 -4.81 -27.01
C ASP A 134 20.67 -4.32 -26.02
N GLY A 135 19.60 -5.09 -25.80
CA GLY A 135 18.52 -4.75 -24.88
C GLY A 135 18.89 -4.95 -23.42
N GLY A 136 19.63 -6.02 -23.12
CA GLY A 136 20.07 -6.38 -21.77
C GLY A 136 19.47 -7.71 -21.28
N PRO A 137 19.83 -8.14 -20.06
CA PRO A 137 19.34 -9.38 -19.48
C PRO A 137 17.84 -9.32 -19.14
N ASP A 138 17.22 -10.49 -18.99
CA ASP A 138 15.85 -10.59 -18.48
C ASP A 138 15.74 -9.98 -17.08
N HIS A 139 14.75 -9.11 -16.89
CA HIS A 139 14.52 -8.40 -15.63
C HIS A 139 13.09 -8.60 -15.12
N ALA A 140 12.87 -8.30 -13.85
CA ALA A 140 11.57 -8.39 -13.20
C ALA A 140 11.17 -7.03 -12.61
N VAL A 141 9.89 -6.72 -12.68
CA VAL A 141 9.26 -5.63 -11.93
C VAL A 141 8.44 -6.26 -10.81
N VAL A 142 8.64 -5.80 -9.59
CA VAL A 142 7.82 -6.18 -8.44
C VAL A 142 7.14 -4.94 -7.88
N ALA A 143 5.83 -5.02 -7.65
CA ALA A 143 5.06 -3.99 -6.96
C ALA A 143 4.40 -4.60 -5.73
N LEU A 144 4.74 -4.10 -4.54
CA LEU A 144 4.17 -4.50 -3.27
C LEU A 144 2.99 -3.61 -2.94
N VAL A 145 1.79 -4.17 -2.93
CA VAL A 145 0.55 -3.51 -2.51
C VAL A 145 0.26 -3.85 -1.05
N ASP A 146 -0.05 -2.82 -0.27
CA ASP A 146 -0.54 -2.94 1.11
C ASP A 146 -2.04 -2.62 1.13
N HIS A 147 -2.85 -3.65 1.39
CA HIS A 147 -4.31 -3.58 1.38
C HIS A 147 -4.89 -3.02 2.68
N ASN A 148 -4.08 -2.85 3.75
CA ASN A 148 -4.53 -2.21 4.98
C ASN A 148 -4.69 -0.70 4.81
N ILE A 149 -3.83 -0.10 3.99
CA ILE A 149 -3.81 1.35 3.73
C ILE A 149 -4.10 1.69 2.27
N GLY A 150 -4.20 0.69 1.38
CA GLY A 150 -4.70 0.84 0.03
C GLY A 150 -3.71 1.54 -0.91
N ILE A 151 -2.41 1.25 -0.76
CA ILE A 151 -1.35 1.88 -1.56
C ILE A 151 -0.37 0.83 -2.09
N THR A 152 0.36 1.18 -3.15
CA THR A 152 1.59 0.47 -3.50
C THR A 152 2.69 0.98 -2.58
N LYS A 153 3.13 0.12 -1.65
CA LYS A 153 4.10 0.42 -0.61
C LYS A 153 5.52 0.50 -1.15
N ASP A 154 5.87 -0.38 -2.09
CA ASP A 154 7.18 -0.38 -2.73
C ASP A 154 7.10 -0.88 -4.18
N VAL A 155 8.05 -0.46 -5.00
CA VAL A 155 8.25 -0.93 -6.37
C VAL A 155 9.74 -1.02 -6.65
N PHE A 156 10.17 -2.13 -7.23
CA PHE A 156 11.56 -2.27 -7.64
C PHE A 156 11.74 -3.07 -8.93
N VAL A 157 12.87 -2.86 -9.58
CA VAL A 157 13.31 -3.60 -10.77
C VAL A 157 14.53 -4.45 -10.47
N ALA A 158 14.42 -5.76 -10.67
CA ALA A 158 15.53 -6.70 -10.50
C ALA A 158 16.08 -7.15 -11.86
N THR A 159 17.40 -7.07 -12.05
CA THR A 159 18.09 -7.42 -13.30
C THR A 159 18.33 -8.93 -13.49
N SER A 160 17.84 -9.76 -12.56
CA SER A 160 17.90 -11.23 -12.65
C SER A 160 16.51 -11.83 -12.39
N ALA A 161 15.68 -11.81 -13.43
CA ALA A 161 14.30 -12.30 -13.37
C ALA A 161 14.18 -13.73 -12.85
N GLY A 162 14.97 -14.65 -13.40
CA GLY A 162 14.92 -16.07 -13.05
C GLY A 162 15.31 -16.32 -11.59
N THR A 163 16.42 -15.73 -11.14
CA THR A 163 16.90 -15.88 -9.76
C THR A 163 15.88 -15.36 -8.75
N LEU A 164 15.30 -14.18 -9.01
CA LEU A 164 14.26 -13.61 -8.14
C LEU A 164 13.03 -14.52 -8.09
N LEU A 165 12.55 -14.99 -9.24
CA LEU A 165 11.36 -15.84 -9.31
C LEU A 165 11.57 -17.17 -8.57
N ASP A 166 12.74 -17.79 -8.70
CA ASP A 166 13.07 -19.02 -8.00
C ASP A 166 13.16 -18.81 -6.49
N GLN A 167 13.77 -17.71 -6.04
CA GLN A 167 13.83 -17.34 -4.62
C GLN A 167 12.43 -17.10 -4.04
N VAL A 168 11.59 -16.34 -4.73
CA VAL A 168 10.21 -16.08 -4.29
C VAL A 168 9.42 -17.38 -4.17
N ARG A 169 9.56 -18.30 -5.13
CA ARG A 169 8.91 -19.61 -5.07
C ARG A 169 9.40 -20.45 -3.89
N GLU A 170 10.71 -20.45 -3.63
CA GLU A 170 11.30 -21.18 -2.52
C GLU A 170 10.81 -20.64 -1.17
N ILE A 171 10.82 -19.32 -1.00
CA ILE A 171 10.31 -18.64 0.20
C ILE A 171 8.83 -19.01 0.41
N CYS A 172 7.99 -18.85 -0.62
CA CYS A 172 6.57 -19.13 -0.48
C CYS A 172 6.24 -20.61 -0.29
N ALA A 173 7.03 -21.52 -0.84
CA ALA A 173 6.85 -22.95 -0.62
C ALA A 173 7.26 -23.39 0.80
N GLY A 174 8.17 -22.65 1.43
CA GLY A 174 8.67 -22.91 2.78
C GLY A 174 7.86 -22.26 3.90
N ASP A 175 6.93 -21.37 3.58
CA ASP A 175 6.16 -20.58 4.55
C ASP A 175 4.64 -20.77 4.33
N GLU A 176 4.00 -21.48 5.26
CA GLU A 176 2.55 -21.76 5.25
C GLU A 176 1.69 -20.50 5.38
N LEU A 177 2.27 -19.37 5.79
CA LEU A 177 1.59 -18.08 5.91
C LEU A 177 1.59 -17.28 4.62
N THR A 178 2.17 -17.83 3.55
CA THR A 178 2.23 -17.18 2.25
C THR A 178 1.62 -18.05 1.15
N TRP A 179 1.25 -17.41 0.06
CA TRP A 179 0.76 -18.08 -1.15
C TRP A 179 1.48 -17.51 -2.37
N PHE A 180 1.58 -18.33 -3.43
CA PHE A 180 2.17 -17.96 -4.71
C PHE A 180 1.32 -18.53 -5.85
N ARG A 181 1.02 -17.73 -6.87
CA ARG A 181 0.27 -18.17 -8.05
C ARG A 181 0.65 -17.40 -9.31
N SER A 182 0.31 -17.96 -10.48
CA SER A 182 0.24 -17.17 -11.71
C SER A 182 -0.91 -16.17 -11.65
N GLU A 183 -0.73 -15.01 -12.27
CA GLU A 183 -1.71 -13.92 -12.25
C GLU A 183 -2.09 -13.50 -13.68
N ASP A 184 -3.33 -13.04 -13.86
CA ASP A 184 -3.76 -12.47 -15.13
C ASP A 184 -3.03 -11.13 -15.38
N PRO A 185 -2.38 -10.94 -16.54
CA PRO A 185 -1.64 -9.72 -16.82
C PRO A 185 -2.50 -8.44 -16.79
N GLY A 186 -3.76 -8.53 -17.20
CA GLY A 186 -4.68 -7.39 -17.18
C GLY A 186 -5.08 -7.03 -15.76
N ARG A 187 -5.49 -8.03 -14.97
CA ARG A 187 -5.81 -7.84 -13.54
C ARG A 187 -4.63 -7.25 -12.77
N LEU A 188 -3.41 -7.75 -13.03
CA LEU A 188 -2.20 -7.21 -12.41
C LEU A 188 -2.00 -5.73 -12.76
N ARG A 189 -2.11 -5.37 -14.04
CA ARG A 189 -2.01 -3.98 -14.50
C ARG A 189 -3.03 -3.07 -13.80
N ASP A 190 -4.29 -3.49 -13.76
CA ASP A 190 -5.38 -2.72 -13.16
C ASP A 190 -5.15 -2.53 -11.66
N GLU A 191 -4.84 -3.61 -10.95
CA GLU A 191 -4.67 -3.59 -9.51
C GLU A 191 -3.46 -2.74 -9.09
N VAL A 192 -2.29 -2.96 -9.70
CA VAL A 192 -1.10 -2.18 -9.39
C VAL A 192 -1.29 -0.72 -9.81
N GLY A 193 -1.92 -0.46 -10.96
CA GLY A 193 -2.21 0.89 -11.44
C GLY A 193 -3.17 1.66 -10.52
N ARG A 194 -4.19 1.01 -9.97
CA ARG A 194 -5.12 1.61 -9.01
C ARG A 194 -4.41 2.06 -7.75
N HIS A 195 -3.58 1.20 -7.17
CA HIS A 195 -2.87 1.50 -5.93
C HIS A 195 -1.73 2.51 -6.14
N LEU A 196 -1.03 2.45 -7.27
CA LEU A 196 0.00 3.45 -7.61
C LEU A 196 -0.57 4.86 -7.71
N ARG A 197 -1.77 5.04 -8.29
CA ARG A 197 -2.40 6.37 -8.34
C ARG A 197 -2.64 6.94 -6.95
N VAL A 198 -3.13 6.12 -6.01
CA VAL A 198 -3.30 6.54 -4.62
C VAL A 198 -1.94 6.87 -3.99
N THR A 199 -0.92 6.05 -4.24
CA THR A 199 0.47 6.31 -3.78
C THR A 199 1.02 7.64 -4.31
N ASP A 200 0.79 7.95 -5.59
CA ASP A 200 1.31 9.16 -6.24
C ASP A 200 0.71 10.45 -5.62
N GLU A 201 -0.50 10.36 -5.03
CA GLU A 201 -1.24 11.44 -4.38
C GLU A 201 -0.91 11.63 -2.88
N LEU A 202 -0.13 10.74 -2.25
CA LEU A 202 0.18 10.83 -0.82
C LEU A 202 1.00 12.07 -0.47
N GLY A 203 0.77 12.72 0.68
CA GLY A 203 1.66 13.82 1.09
C GLY A 203 3.11 13.36 1.30
N ASP A 204 3.28 12.21 1.97
CA ASP A 204 4.56 11.56 2.21
C ASP A 204 4.56 10.16 1.62
N LEU A 205 5.66 9.79 0.95
CA LEU A 205 5.85 8.42 0.48
C LEU A 205 6.15 7.48 1.65
N PRO A 206 5.82 6.18 1.52
CA PRO A 206 6.34 5.16 2.41
C PRO A 206 7.86 5.33 2.59
N ALA A 207 8.31 5.32 3.84
CA ALA A 207 9.73 5.33 4.15
C ALA A 207 10.37 4.00 3.72
N ASP A 208 11.61 4.09 3.26
CA ASP A 208 12.42 2.95 2.78
C ASP A 208 11.90 2.32 1.47
N GLY A 209 12.79 1.66 0.73
CA GLY A 209 12.45 0.98 -0.53
C GLY A 209 12.98 1.66 -1.79
N SER A 210 12.60 1.12 -2.94
CA SER A 210 13.05 1.58 -4.27
C SER A 210 11.95 2.28 -5.06
N LEU A 211 10.76 2.45 -4.48
CA LEU A 211 9.58 3.05 -5.10
C LEU A 211 9.95 4.27 -5.92
N ALA A 212 10.58 5.29 -5.31
CA ALA A 212 10.91 6.51 -6.03
C ALA A 212 11.89 6.29 -7.18
N THR A 213 12.97 5.53 -6.94
CA THR A 213 14.05 5.27 -7.92
C THR A 213 13.54 4.49 -9.13
N ASP A 214 12.67 3.51 -8.92
CA ASP A 214 12.26 2.55 -9.95
C ASP A 214 10.87 2.83 -10.54
N ARG A 215 10.13 3.80 -9.97
CA ARG A 215 8.75 4.13 -10.34
C ARG A 215 8.55 4.28 -11.84
N ALA A 216 9.42 5.04 -12.52
CA ALA A 216 9.24 5.39 -13.93
C ALA A 216 9.42 4.16 -14.83
N LEU A 217 10.48 3.39 -14.60
CA LEU A 217 10.71 2.14 -15.33
C LEU A 217 9.60 1.12 -15.07
N ALA A 218 9.19 0.95 -13.81
CA ALA A 218 8.11 0.04 -13.47
C ALA A 218 6.77 0.44 -14.13
N ALA A 219 6.42 1.73 -14.14
CA ALA A 219 5.22 2.21 -14.85
C ALA A 219 5.30 1.91 -16.35
N ALA A 220 6.44 2.23 -16.98
CA ALA A 220 6.66 1.97 -18.40
C ALA A 220 6.45 0.49 -18.71
N ARG A 221 6.96 -0.41 -17.87
CA ARG A 221 6.81 -1.87 -18.02
C ARG A 221 5.38 -2.37 -17.76
N ILE A 222 4.73 -1.92 -16.69
CA ILE A 222 3.35 -2.31 -16.35
C ILE A 222 2.37 -1.83 -17.44
N SER A 223 2.64 -0.69 -18.09
CA SER A 223 1.80 -0.14 -19.15
C SER A 223 1.73 -1.01 -20.41
N LEU A 224 2.71 -1.92 -20.61
CA LEU A 224 2.78 -2.87 -21.72
C LEU A 224 1.85 -4.07 -21.54
N LEU A 225 1.37 -4.32 -20.33
CA LEU A 225 0.41 -5.38 -20.06
C LEU A 225 -0.95 -5.02 -20.68
N PRO A 226 -1.78 -6.00 -21.09
CA PRO A 226 -3.09 -5.71 -21.67
C PRO A 226 -3.96 -4.92 -20.69
N ALA A 227 -4.70 -3.93 -21.18
CA ALA A 227 -5.72 -3.28 -20.37
C ALA A 227 -6.89 -4.25 -20.11
N VAL A 228 -7.46 -4.21 -18.92
CA VAL A 228 -8.69 -4.94 -18.62
C VAL A 228 -9.83 -4.34 -19.45
N THR A 229 -10.36 -5.12 -20.39
CA THR A 229 -11.51 -4.70 -21.22
C THR A 229 -12.85 -5.16 -20.67
N THR A 230 -12.83 -6.01 -19.63
CA THR A 230 -14.02 -6.56 -19.00
C THR A 230 -14.08 -6.05 -17.57
N PRO A 231 -15.08 -5.23 -17.21
CA PRO A 231 -15.20 -4.75 -15.84
C PRO A 231 -15.30 -5.96 -14.90
N PRO A 232 -14.69 -5.88 -13.70
CA PRO A 232 -14.81 -6.94 -12.71
C PRO A 232 -16.31 -7.21 -12.47
N LEU A 233 -16.66 -8.49 -12.33
CA LEU A 233 -18.01 -8.86 -11.91
C LEU A 233 -18.28 -8.17 -10.57
N ALA A 234 -19.47 -7.59 -10.42
CA ALA A 234 -19.89 -7.07 -9.14
C ALA A 234 -19.76 -8.19 -8.12
N GLU A 235 -18.88 -8.01 -7.13
CA GLU A 235 -18.76 -8.97 -6.05
C GLU A 235 -20.12 -9.06 -5.35
N PRO A 236 -20.57 -10.28 -4.99
CA PRO A 236 -21.76 -10.42 -4.17
C PRO A 236 -21.59 -9.55 -2.93
N ALA A 237 -22.67 -8.87 -2.53
CA ALA A 237 -22.65 -8.19 -1.24
C ALA A 237 -22.20 -9.19 -0.16
N GLY A 238 -21.18 -8.81 0.61
CA GLY A 238 -20.68 -9.62 1.71
C GLY A 238 -21.80 -9.96 2.71
N PRO A 239 -21.56 -10.90 3.64
CA PRO A 239 -22.55 -11.24 4.65
C PRO A 239 -22.99 -9.97 5.40
N ASP A 240 -24.30 -9.82 5.63
CA ASP A 240 -24.83 -8.75 6.48
C ASP A 240 -24.14 -8.82 7.86
N GLY A 241 -23.63 -7.68 8.35
CA GLY A 241 -22.96 -7.59 9.64
C GLY A 241 -23.82 -8.14 10.78
N THR A 242 -25.15 -7.99 10.70
CA THR A 242 -26.08 -8.55 11.70
C THR A 242 -26.06 -10.08 11.69
N ASP A 243 -26.07 -10.69 10.50
CA ASP A 243 -26.01 -12.14 10.35
C ASP A 243 -24.64 -12.68 10.74
N LEU A 244 -23.58 -11.91 10.45
CA LEU A 244 -22.21 -12.25 10.83
C LEU A 244 -22.02 -12.26 12.35
N VAL A 245 -22.51 -11.22 13.05
CA VAL A 245 -22.49 -11.16 14.51
C VAL A 245 -23.28 -12.32 15.12
N ARG A 246 -24.45 -12.65 14.56
CA ARG A 246 -25.23 -13.81 15.03
C ARG A 246 -24.48 -15.12 14.88
N ASP A 247 -23.82 -15.35 13.74
CA ASP A 247 -23.00 -16.54 13.49
C ASP A 247 -21.79 -16.58 14.43
N PHE A 248 -21.11 -15.45 14.63
CA PHE A 248 -20.00 -15.30 15.56
C PHE A 248 -20.39 -15.62 17.01
N LEU A 249 -21.50 -15.08 17.51
CA LEU A 249 -21.94 -15.32 18.89
C LEU A 249 -22.39 -16.76 19.13
N ALA A 250 -22.80 -17.47 18.08
CA ALA A 250 -23.10 -18.90 18.12
C ALA A 250 -21.85 -19.80 17.99
N ALA A 251 -20.68 -19.21 17.74
CA ALA A 251 -19.47 -19.93 17.42
C ALA A 251 -18.71 -20.41 18.68
N PRO A 252 -17.90 -21.49 18.57
CA PRO A 252 -17.07 -21.97 19.68
C PRO A 252 -16.12 -20.93 20.27
N GLU A 253 -15.66 -19.96 19.46
CA GLU A 253 -14.75 -18.90 19.87
C GLU A 253 -15.38 -17.96 20.90
N ALA A 254 -16.67 -17.63 20.76
CA ALA A 254 -17.39 -16.82 21.73
C ALA A 254 -17.39 -17.50 23.11
N VAL A 255 -17.56 -18.82 23.15
CA VAL A 255 -17.48 -19.62 24.39
C VAL A 255 -16.04 -19.72 24.92
N ARG A 256 -15.06 -19.97 24.03
CA ARG A 256 -13.63 -20.11 24.39
C ARG A 256 -13.09 -18.87 25.11
N PHE A 257 -13.53 -17.69 24.70
CA PHE A 257 -13.13 -16.40 25.31
C PHE A 257 -14.17 -15.85 26.30
N GLU A 258 -15.10 -16.71 26.72
CA GLU A 258 -16.07 -16.49 27.79
C GLU A 258 -17.04 -15.32 27.53
N LEU A 259 -17.29 -14.96 26.27
CA LEU A 259 -18.16 -13.83 25.95
C LEU A 259 -19.58 -14.04 26.52
N PRO A 260 -20.24 -12.96 27.00
CA PRO A 260 -21.59 -13.06 27.54
C PRO A 260 -22.54 -13.51 26.41
N THR A 261 -22.98 -14.77 26.48
CA THR A 261 -23.85 -15.39 25.47
C THR A 261 -25.23 -15.61 26.09
N GLY A 262 -26.28 -15.03 25.48
CA GLY A 262 -27.68 -15.17 25.94
C GLY A 262 -28.53 -13.91 25.72
N SER A 263 -29.86 -14.06 25.72
CA SER A 263 -30.82 -12.97 25.43
C SER A 263 -31.16 -12.05 26.61
N THR A 264 -30.42 -12.11 27.72
CA THR A 264 -30.64 -11.21 28.86
C THR A 264 -29.80 -9.95 28.70
N VAL A 265 -30.45 -8.78 28.68
CA VAL A 265 -29.78 -7.47 28.69
C VAL A 265 -29.02 -7.32 30.01
N THR A 266 -27.72 -7.58 29.99
CA THR A 266 -26.78 -7.34 31.08
C THR A 266 -25.85 -6.19 30.69
N PRO A 267 -25.24 -5.47 31.65
CA PRO A 267 -24.19 -4.49 31.35
C PRO A 267 -23.09 -5.08 30.46
N ASP A 268 -22.65 -6.32 30.76
CA ASP A 268 -21.69 -7.07 29.94
C ASP A 268 -22.16 -7.27 28.48
N GLY A 269 -23.47 -7.43 28.26
CA GLY A 269 -24.06 -7.55 26.92
C GLY A 269 -24.01 -6.23 26.15
N ALA A 270 -24.23 -5.10 26.81
CA ALA A 270 -24.14 -3.78 26.18
C ALA A 270 -22.70 -3.46 25.75
N SER A 271 -21.71 -3.73 26.60
CA SER A 271 -20.29 -3.57 26.25
C SER A 271 -19.84 -4.52 25.15
N LEU A 272 -20.36 -5.77 25.12
CA LEU A 272 -20.11 -6.70 24.02
C LEU A 272 -20.63 -6.15 22.69
N ASP A 273 -21.89 -5.72 22.63
CA ASP A 273 -22.50 -5.18 21.42
C ASP A 273 -21.76 -3.93 20.93
N PHE A 274 -21.36 -3.04 21.86
CA PHE A 274 -20.56 -1.85 21.54
C PHE A 274 -19.18 -2.22 20.98
N CYS A 275 -18.45 -3.13 21.64
CA CYS A 275 -17.14 -3.59 21.16
C CYS A 275 -17.22 -4.26 19.79
N LEU A 276 -18.27 -5.05 19.52
CA LEU A 276 -18.50 -5.65 18.20
C LEU A 276 -18.81 -4.61 17.14
N GLY A 277 -19.61 -3.59 17.48
CA GLY A 277 -19.82 -2.43 16.63
C GLY A 277 -18.50 -1.78 16.21
N LEU A 278 -17.59 -1.55 17.16
CA LEU A 278 -16.27 -0.96 16.88
C LEU A 278 -15.41 -1.84 15.97
N VAL A 279 -15.44 -3.16 16.11
CA VAL A 279 -14.73 -4.10 15.23
C VAL A 279 -15.26 -4.00 13.78
N LEU A 280 -16.58 -3.99 13.61
CA LEU A 280 -17.19 -3.87 12.28
C LEU A 280 -16.96 -2.47 11.66
N ASP A 281 -17.08 -1.42 12.46
CA ASP A 281 -16.82 -0.05 12.03
C ASP A 281 -15.37 0.13 11.58
N HIS A 282 -14.40 -0.47 12.29
CA HIS A 282 -13.01 -0.45 11.89
C HIS A 282 -12.81 -1.15 10.54
N ALA A 283 -13.40 -2.33 10.35
CA ALA A 283 -13.30 -3.06 9.09
C ALA A 283 -13.79 -2.22 7.90
N MET A 284 -14.89 -1.48 8.07
CA MET A 284 -15.41 -0.57 7.03
C MET A 284 -14.48 0.60 6.69
N THR A 285 -13.51 0.92 7.56
CA THR A 285 -12.48 1.93 7.24
C THR A 285 -11.32 1.39 6.43
N LEU A 286 -11.16 0.06 6.37
CA LEU A 286 -10.11 -0.58 5.57
C LEU A 286 -10.53 -0.65 4.10
N PRO A 287 -9.56 -0.59 3.15
CA PRO A 287 -9.84 -0.90 1.75
C PRO A 287 -10.54 -2.25 1.60
N GLY A 288 -11.66 -2.26 0.87
CA GLY A 288 -12.50 -3.43 0.65
C GLY A 288 -13.55 -3.70 1.73
N GLY A 289 -13.40 -3.17 2.94
CA GLY A 289 -14.43 -3.25 3.98
C GLY A 289 -14.75 -4.66 4.51
N ASP A 290 -13.87 -5.65 4.33
CA ASP A 290 -14.13 -7.04 4.71
C ASP A 290 -13.92 -7.26 6.23
N PRO A 291 -14.98 -7.51 7.03
CA PRO A 291 -14.88 -7.71 8.47
C PRO A 291 -14.20 -9.03 8.87
N LEU A 292 -14.02 -9.96 7.93
CA LEU A 292 -13.29 -11.21 8.14
C LEU A 292 -11.79 -11.09 7.82
N ARG A 293 -11.34 -9.98 7.23
CA ARG A 293 -9.92 -9.73 6.93
C ARG A 293 -9.18 -9.27 8.19
N TRP A 294 -8.99 -10.20 9.11
CA TRP A 294 -8.32 -9.96 10.38
C TRP A 294 -6.93 -10.60 10.42
N SER A 295 -5.93 -9.83 10.83
CA SER A 295 -4.52 -10.20 10.89
C SER A 295 -3.85 -9.59 12.14
N PRO A 296 -2.59 -9.95 12.46
CA PRO A 296 -1.84 -9.27 13.49
C PRO A 296 -1.74 -7.75 13.26
N ALA A 297 -1.51 -7.33 12.01
CA ALA A 297 -1.38 -5.92 11.65
C ALA A 297 -2.72 -5.18 11.78
N VAL A 298 -3.82 -5.73 11.27
CA VAL A 298 -5.17 -5.15 11.40
C VAL A 298 -5.56 -5.02 12.87
N ALA A 299 -5.28 -6.06 13.68
CA ALA A 299 -5.58 -6.00 15.10
C ALA A 299 -4.74 -4.93 15.83
N GLY A 300 -3.49 -4.73 15.41
CA GLY A 300 -2.64 -3.63 15.90
C GLY A 300 -3.17 -2.25 15.49
N LEU A 301 -3.55 -2.06 14.22
CA LEU A 301 -4.19 -0.82 13.74
C LEU A 301 -5.46 -0.49 14.53
N PHE A 302 -6.24 -1.51 14.86
CA PHE A 302 -7.44 -1.37 15.67
C PHE A 302 -7.13 -1.00 17.12
N LEU A 303 -6.41 -1.89 17.83
CA LEU A 303 -6.18 -1.80 19.28
C LEU A 303 -5.25 -0.65 19.67
N LEU A 304 -4.24 -0.32 18.86
CA LEU A 304 -3.21 0.64 19.26
C LEU A 304 -3.44 2.06 18.72
N ASP A 305 -4.36 2.25 17.78
CA ASP A 305 -4.57 3.55 17.16
C ASP A 305 -6.05 3.88 16.92
N TRP A 306 -6.75 3.11 16.08
CA TRP A 306 -8.10 3.47 15.63
C TRP A 306 -9.09 3.61 16.78
N VAL A 307 -9.14 2.64 17.69
CA VAL A 307 -10.12 2.63 18.79
C VAL A 307 -9.97 3.85 19.70
N HIS A 308 -8.73 4.25 20.01
CA HIS A 308 -8.44 5.39 20.87
C HIS A 308 -8.79 6.73 20.22
N ARG A 309 -8.76 6.82 18.89
CA ARG A 309 -9.11 8.03 18.15
C ARG A 309 -10.60 8.15 17.86
N ARG A 310 -11.34 7.03 17.87
CA ARG A 310 -12.73 6.97 17.41
C ARG A 310 -13.74 6.72 18.51
N ALA A 311 -13.36 6.08 19.61
CA ALA A 311 -14.26 5.74 20.70
C ALA A 311 -13.72 6.22 22.06
N VAL A 312 -14.65 6.57 22.95
CA VAL A 312 -14.38 6.67 24.39
C VAL A 312 -14.90 5.39 25.01
N LEU A 313 -14.00 4.58 25.58
CA LEU A 313 -14.36 3.34 26.25
C LEU A 313 -14.54 3.63 27.75
N ASP A 314 -15.61 3.13 28.35
CA ASP A 314 -15.66 3.04 29.80
C ASP A 314 -14.79 1.87 30.32
N LEU A 315 -14.82 1.61 31.63
CA LEU A 315 -14.00 0.55 32.23
C LEU A 315 -14.45 -0.84 31.79
N ASP A 316 -15.75 -1.05 31.62
CA ASP A 316 -16.34 -2.34 31.25
C ASP A 316 -16.08 -2.64 29.77
N ASP A 317 -16.21 -1.63 28.90
CA ASP A 317 -15.84 -1.70 27.49
C ASP A 317 -14.35 -1.99 27.31
N ALA A 318 -13.48 -1.29 28.06
CA ALA A 318 -12.03 -1.50 28.00
C ALA A 318 -11.64 -2.90 28.50
N ALA A 319 -12.37 -3.46 29.47
CA ALA A 319 -12.16 -4.84 29.92
C ALA A 319 -12.72 -5.88 28.93
N MET A 320 -13.79 -5.54 28.21
CA MET A 320 -14.44 -6.41 27.22
C MET A 320 -13.65 -6.49 25.91
N MET A 321 -13.10 -5.37 25.45
CA MET A 321 -12.47 -5.23 24.13
C MET A 321 -11.40 -6.31 23.83
N PRO A 322 -10.43 -6.61 24.71
CA PRO A 322 -9.43 -7.65 24.44
C PRO A 322 -10.02 -9.05 24.22
N ARG A 323 -11.14 -9.36 24.90
CA ARG A 323 -11.82 -10.66 24.77
C ARG A 323 -12.55 -10.74 23.44
N VAL A 324 -13.23 -9.67 23.06
CA VAL A 324 -13.93 -9.55 21.77
C VAL A 324 -12.96 -9.66 20.61
N VAL A 325 -11.85 -8.92 20.62
CA VAL A 325 -10.86 -8.95 19.53
C VAL A 325 -10.22 -10.34 19.40
N ARG A 326 -9.85 -10.99 20.51
CA ARG A 326 -9.32 -12.36 20.46
C ARG A 326 -10.32 -13.36 19.88
N ALA A 327 -11.57 -13.29 20.33
CA ALA A 327 -12.63 -14.16 19.85
C ALA A 327 -12.94 -13.92 18.36
N TRP A 328 -13.06 -12.66 17.95
CA TRP A 328 -13.31 -12.28 16.57
C TRP A 328 -12.17 -12.71 15.65
N SER A 329 -10.92 -12.49 16.07
CA SER A 329 -9.72 -12.92 15.33
C SER A 329 -9.73 -14.41 15.05
N ALA A 330 -9.98 -15.22 16.09
CA ALA A 330 -10.03 -16.68 15.97
C ALA A 330 -11.21 -17.12 15.08
N TYR A 331 -12.38 -16.50 15.25
CA TYR A 331 -13.55 -16.76 14.41
C TYR A 331 -13.28 -16.45 12.94
N ALA A 332 -12.72 -15.28 12.63
CA ALA A 332 -12.40 -14.85 11.28
C ALA A 332 -11.37 -15.78 10.61
N THR A 333 -10.33 -16.17 11.35
CA THR A 333 -9.31 -17.13 10.92
C THR A 333 -9.93 -18.48 10.53
N ARG A 334 -10.79 -19.04 11.39
CA ARG A 334 -11.51 -20.29 11.09
C ARG A 334 -12.47 -20.12 9.91
N ARG A 335 -13.23 -19.01 9.87
CA ARG A 335 -14.25 -18.75 8.84
C ARG A 335 -13.63 -18.63 7.45
N ARG A 336 -12.42 -18.09 7.36
CA ARG A 336 -11.64 -17.98 6.12
C ARG A 336 -10.82 -19.24 5.80
N GLY A 337 -10.79 -20.22 6.70
CA GLY A 337 -10.04 -21.47 6.51
C GLY A 337 -8.54 -21.26 6.47
N LEU A 338 -8.02 -20.29 7.22
CA LEU A 338 -6.58 -20.01 7.31
C LEU A 338 -5.85 -21.15 8.05
N PRO A 339 -4.54 -21.34 7.79
CA PRO A 339 -3.76 -22.38 8.44
C PRO A 339 -3.62 -22.15 9.95
N GLU A 340 -3.36 -23.22 10.71
CA GLU A 340 -3.20 -23.15 12.16
C GLU A 340 -2.06 -22.21 12.59
N ALA A 341 -0.97 -22.17 11.80
CA ALA A 341 0.12 -21.22 12.02
C ALA A 341 -0.36 -19.76 12.03
N ALA A 342 -1.35 -19.43 11.18
CA ALA A 342 -1.91 -18.08 11.12
C ALA A 342 -2.72 -17.73 12.38
N ALA A 343 -3.43 -18.71 12.94
CA ALA A 343 -4.11 -18.53 14.23
C ALA A 343 -3.10 -18.29 15.36
N GLN A 344 -2.01 -19.08 15.38
CA GLN A 344 -0.97 -18.97 16.41
C GLN A 344 -0.23 -17.63 16.36
N GLU A 345 0.07 -17.10 15.17
CA GLU A 345 0.72 -15.79 15.03
C GLU A 345 -0.18 -14.65 15.52
N ILE A 346 -1.48 -14.67 15.22
CA ILE A 346 -2.42 -13.68 15.78
C ILE A 346 -2.50 -13.82 17.30
N GLU A 347 -2.64 -15.05 17.82
CA GLU A 347 -2.67 -15.29 19.27
C GLU A 347 -1.40 -14.74 19.96
N THR A 348 -0.23 -14.97 19.36
CA THR A 348 1.05 -14.44 19.85
C THR A 348 1.08 -12.91 19.81
N ALA A 349 0.66 -12.29 18.70
CA ALA A 349 0.60 -10.84 18.59
C ALA A 349 -0.36 -10.23 19.65
N MET A 350 -1.47 -10.89 19.96
CA MET A 350 -2.39 -10.45 21.02
C MET A 350 -1.74 -10.37 22.40
N GLU A 351 -0.70 -11.16 22.69
CA GLU A 351 0.03 -11.10 23.96
C GLU A 351 0.79 -9.77 24.14
N GLU A 352 1.25 -9.18 23.03
CA GLU A 352 1.94 -7.88 23.03
C GLU A 352 0.97 -6.69 22.90
N LEU A 353 -0.05 -6.83 22.03
CA LEU A 353 -0.98 -5.75 21.72
C LEU A 353 -1.88 -5.38 22.91
N ILE A 354 -2.30 -6.35 23.73
CA ILE A 354 -3.26 -6.11 24.81
C ILE A 354 -2.68 -5.32 25.98
N PRO A 355 -1.48 -5.63 26.49
CA PRO A 355 -0.83 -4.77 27.48
C PRO A 355 -0.63 -3.33 26.99
N GLU A 356 -0.27 -3.16 25.71
CA GLU A 356 -0.07 -1.82 25.13
C GLU A 356 -1.40 -1.07 24.97
N PHE A 357 -2.47 -1.74 24.54
CA PHE A 357 -3.83 -1.18 24.54
C PHE A 357 -4.22 -0.69 25.94
N ALA A 358 -4.00 -1.49 26.99
CA ALA A 358 -4.32 -1.09 28.36
C ALA A 358 -3.50 0.14 28.82
N ARG A 359 -2.22 0.21 28.41
CA ARG A 359 -1.37 1.39 28.66
C ARG A 359 -1.94 2.62 27.97
N LEU A 360 -2.23 2.54 26.67
CA LEU A 360 -2.76 3.65 25.86
C LEU A 360 -4.14 4.12 26.31
N TYR A 361 -5.01 3.19 26.71
CA TYR A 361 -6.30 3.49 27.32
C TYR A 361 -6.12 4.36 28.59
N THR A 362 -5.19 3.95 29.45
CA THR A 362 -4.91 4.62 30.75
C THR A 362 -4.23 5.97 30.56
N THR A 363 -3.26 6.08 29.65
CA THR A 363 -2.51 7.33 29.43
C THR A 363 -3.28 8.34 28.60
N GLY A 364 -4.20 7.88 27.73
CA GLY A 364 -4.91 8.72 26.78
C GLY A 364 -4.03 9.30 25.67
N GLU A 365 -2.79 8.84 25.53
CA GLU A 365 -1.76 9.38 24.61
C GLU A 365 -2.19 9.41 23.15
N ARG A 366 -3.03 8.44 22.73
CA ARG A 366 -3.52 8.28 21.35
C ARG A 366 -4.91 8.85 21.11
N ARG A 367 -5.53 9.53 22.09
CA ARG A 367 -6.85 10.12 21.92
C ARG A 367 -6.82 11.26 20.91
N SER A 368 -7.83 11.31 20.04
CA SER A 368 -8.05 12.50 19.21
C SER A 368 -8.47 13.68 20.11
N PRO A 369 -8.31 14.95 19.68
CA PRO A 369 -8.78 16.10 20.45
C PRO A 369 -10.28 16.01 20.81
N ALA A 370 -11.11 15.51 19.87
CA ALA A 370 -12.54 15.31 20.10
C ALA A 370 -12.79 14.22 21.17
N THR A 371 -12.12 13.08 21.04
CA THR A 371 -12.23 11.97 22.02
C THR A 371 -11.73 12.38 23.40
N ALA A 372 -10.68 13.20 23.47
CA ALA A 372 -10.16 13.73 24.73
C ALA A 372 -11.18 14.66 25.41
N ALA A 373 -11.85 15.53 24.64
CA ALA A 373 -12.90 16.40 25.16
C ALA A 373 -14.10 15.61 25.69
N VAL A 374 -14.57 14.58 24.96
CA VAL A 374 -15.67 13.72 25.42
C VAL A 374 -15.28 12.93 26.68
N ALA A 375 -14.05 12.41 26.74
CA ALA A 375 -13.57 11.71 27.92
C ALA A 375 -13.49 12.64 29.16
N GLN A 376 -13.15 13.91 28.96
CA GLN A 376 -13.17 14.92 30.02
C GLN A 376 -14.60 15.19 30.51
N LEU A 377 -15.56 15.38 29.61
CA LEU A 377 -16.98 15.54 29.97
C LEU A 377 -17.47 14.40 30.87
N ILE A 378 -17.20 13.16 30.46
CA ILE A 378 -17.57 11.96 31.23
C ILE A 378 -16.87 11.93 32.59
N ALA A 379 -15.57 12.26 32.65
CA ALA A 379 -14.82 12.30 33.90
C ALA A 379 -15.35 13.36 34.89
N GLU A 380 -15.95 14.43 34.37
CA GLU A 380 -16.61 15.48 35.14
C GLU A 380 -18.10 15.16 35.46
N GLY A 381 -18.56 13.96 35.08
CA GLY A 381 -19.91 13.47 35.35
C GLY A 381 -20.99 14.02 34.41
N VAL A 382 -20.58 14.56 33.26
CA VAL A 382 -21.50 15.06 32.23
C VAL A 382 -21.83 13.94 31.26
N ASP A 383 -23.11 13.67 31.07
CA ASP A 383 -23.59 12.72 30.07
C ASP A 383 -23.43 13.34 28.66
N PRO A 384 -22.59 12.76 27.77
CA PRO A 384 -22.37 13.28 26.43
C PRO A 384 -23.58 13.11 25.49
N SER A 385 -24.61 12.36 25.90
CA SER A 385 -25.88 12.24 25.17
C SER A 385 -26.92 13.28 25.59
N ASP A 386 -26.70 13.97 26.72
CA ASP A 386 -27.57 15.02 27.23
C ASP A 386 -27.06 16.40 26.78
N SER A 387 -27.66 16.93 25.72
CA SER A 387 -27.30 18.26 25.20
C SER A 387 -27.44 19.37 26.24
N ALA A 388 -28.38 19.28 27.19
CA ALA A 388 -28.54 20.29 28.23
C ALA A 388 -27.42 20.21 29.28
N ALA A 389 -26.95 19.01 29.60
CA ALA A 389 -25.80 18.81 30.49
C ALA A 389 -24.50 19.32 29.86
N ILE A 390 -24.32 19.10 28.55
CA ILE A 390 -23.18 19.64 27.78
C ILE A 390 -23.23 21.18 27.76
N ASP A 391 -24.38 21.77 27.44
CA ASP A 391 -24.54 23.23 27.38
C ASP A 391 -24.26 23.88 28.74
N ALA A 392 -24.76 23.30 29.83
CA ALA A 392 -24.51 23.77 31.18
C ALA A 392 -23.02 23.67 31.57
N TRP A 393 -22.35 22.59 31.16
CA TRP A 393 -20.92 22.42 31.37
C TRP A 393 -20.08 23.41 30.57
N LEU A 394 -20.43 23.64 29.30
CA LEU A 394 -19.78 24.63 28.44
C LEU A 394 -19.97 26.05 28.98
N GLU A 395 -21.13 26.36 29.56
CA GLU A 395 -21.41 27.66 30.16
C GLU A 395 -20.66 27.85 31.50
N ALA A 396 -20.47 26.78 32.28
CA ALA A 396 -19.67 26.79 33.51
C ALA A 396 -18.15 26.84 33.28
N ASN A 397 -17.67 26.36 32.12
CA ASN A 397 -16.26 26.31 31.73
C ASN A 397 -15.90 27.28 30.58
N ARG A 398 -16.79 28.23 30.26
CA ARG A 398 -16.46 29.38 29.42
C ARG A 398 -15.59 30.33 30.25
N ASP A 399 -14.31 30.39 29.94
CA ASP A 399 -13.37 31.30 30.62
C ASP A 399 -13.79 32.79 30.50
N GLU A 400 -13.42 33.56 31.54
CA GLU A 400 -13.04 34.98 31.44
C GLU A 400 -11.85 35.19 30.50
#